data_AF-A0A3S0P8Q2-F1
#
_entry.id   AF-A0A3S0P8Q2-F1
#
_cell.length_a   1.000
_cell.length_b   1.000
_cell.length_c   1.000
_cell.angle_alpha   90.00
_cell.angle_beta   90.00
_cell.angle_gamma   90.00
#
_symmetry.space_group_name_H-M   'P 1'
#
loop_
_entity.id
_entity.type
_entity.pdbx_description
1 polymer ?
#
loop_
_entity_poly.entity_id
_entity_poly.type
_entity_poly.pdbx_seq_one_letter_code
_entity_poly.pdbx_strand_id
1 'polypeptide(L)'
;MDNQLKQELTKIEIPEELHERGKLGIQKAKSEMGGSVKRFVKKRMAVAMIAACLMVPTGAFAYQSLLADDLYGSFDNVKKHIANITMKGYLLFDAKLTQAKGNLGKEQYEQFKELLTVITSAKLELGDKNGNIDYSEVPEEQLEEIKVALYEIQPYFDQLNNLPSSKEILTEEEYEQYIQALLTYETVMAQTGVSTPPDIDRIPTDSQEDFIKAQEVLNYVNEKQIGN
;
A
#
# COMPACT_ATOMS: atom_id res chain seq x y z
N MET A 1 -25.93 -38.20 30.33
CA MET A 1 -26.69 -37.08 29.72
C MET A 1 -25.90 -36.31 28.66
N ASP A 2 -24.57 -36.39 28.61
CA ASP A 2 -23.76 -35.63 27.62
C ASP A 2 -23.88 -36.08 26.15
N ASN A 3 -24.15 -37.35 25.88
CA ASN A 3 -24.10 -37.87 24.50
C ASN A 3 -25.32 -37.53 23.65
N GLN A 4 -26.49 -37.35 24.26
CA GLN A 4 -27.72 -37.00 23.55
C GLN A 4 -27.72 -35.54 23.10
N LEU A 5 -27.18 -34.63 23.92
CA LEU A 5 -27.05 -33.22 23.58
C LEU A 5 -26.13 -33.01 22.37
N LYS A 6 -25.00 -33.72 22.32
CA LYS A 6 -24.07 -33.62 21.18
C LYS A 6 -24.67 -34.14 19.87
N GLN A 7 -25.48 -35.20 19.92
CA GLN A 7 -26.16 -35.74 18.74
C GLN A 7 -27.30 -34.84 18.22
N GLU A 8 -27.98 -34.13 19.11
CA GLU A 8 -29.02 -33.16 18.73
C GLU A 8 -28.42 -31.87 18.17
N LEU A 9 -27.28 -31.41 18.70
CA LEU A 9 -26.56 -30.23 18.18
C LEU A 9 -26.05 -30.44 16.74
N THR A 10 -25.63 -31.66 16.37
CA THR A 10 -25.20 -31.98 15.00
C THR A 10 -26.32 -32.02 13.97
N LYS A 11 -27.60 -32.02 14.40
CA LYS A 11 -28.77 -31.98 13.49
C LYS A 11 -29.24 -30.55 13.20
N ILE A 12 -28.69 -29.54 13.89
CA ILE A 12 -29.05 -28.15 13.67
C ILE A 12 -28.23 -27.66 12.48
N GLU A 13 -28.82 -27.71 11.29
CA GLU A 13 -28.29 -27.01 10.12
C GLU A 13 -28.37 -25.51 10.40
N ILE A 14 -27.21 -24.86 10.45
CA ILE A 14 -27.14 -23.41 10.63
C ILE A 14 -27.76 -22.79 9.39
N PRO A 15 -28.87 -22.03 9.50
CA PRO A 15 -29.45 -21.36 8.36
C PRO A 15 -28.39 -20.46 7.71
N GLU A 16 -28.23 -20.53 6.38
CA GLU A 16 -27.21 -19.76 5.65
C GLU A 16 -27.23 -18.28 6.04
N GLU A 17 -28.42 -17.72 6.25
CA GLU A 17 -28.60 -16.33 6.68
C GLU A 17 -27.98 -16.01 8.05
N LEU A 18 -28.01 -16.96 9.00
CA LEU A 18 -27.37 -16.81 10.31
C LEU A 18 -25.86 -17.02 10.24
N HIS A 19 -25.39 -17.89 9.35
CA HIS A 19 -23.96 -18.06 9.10
C HIS A 19 -23.35 -16.79 8.49
N GLU A 20 -24.01 -16.22 7.47
CA GLU A 20 -23.62 -14.97 6.82
C GLU A 20 -23.68 -13.78 7.79
N ARG A 21 -24.76 -13.65 8.57
CA ARG A 21 -24.85 -12.59 9.60
C ARG A 21 -23.81 -12.75 10.70
N GLY A 22 -23.48 -13.99 11.08
CA GLY A 22 -22.40 -14.28 12.02
C GLY A 22 -21.04 -13.89 11.47
N LYS A 23 -20.76 -14.22 10.20
CA LYS A 23 -19.54 -13.83 9.48
C LYS A 23 -19.42 -12.31 9.39
N LEU A 24 -20.47 -11.61 9.00
CA LEU A 24 -20.56 -10.15 8.96
C LEU A 24 -20.36 -9.51 10.35
N GLY A 25 -20.97 -10.08 11.40
CA GLY A 25 -20.80 -9.61 12.77
C GLY A 25 -19.37 -9.76 13.29
N ILE A 26 -18.70 -10.88 12.97
CA ILE A 26 -17.31 -11.12 13.32
C ILE A 26 -16.37 -10.21 12.50
N GLN A 27 -16.63 -10.03 11.21
CA GLN A 27 -15.86 -9.13 10.35
C GLN A 27 -16.01 -7.67 10.81
N LYS A 28 -17.21 -7.25 11.19
CA LYS A 28 -17.47 -5.92 11.75
C LYS A 28 -16.83 -5.74 13.12
N ALA A 29 -16.90 -6.73 14.00
CA ALA A 29 -16.19 -6.67 15.29
C ALA A 29 -14.68 -6.66 15.09
N LYS A 30 -14.13 -7.44 14.15
CA LYS A 30 -12.72 -7.39 13.75
C LYS A 30 -12.35 -6.04 13.14
N SER A 31 -13.24 -5.42 12.37
CA SER A 31 -12.96 -4.10 11.78
C SER A 31 -12.99 -2.98 12.81
N GLU A 32 -13.91 -3.06 13.76
CA GLU A 32 -14.01 -2.18 14.92
C GLU A 32 -12.86 -2.39 15.93
N MET A 33 -12.33 -3.61 16.07
CA MET A 33 -11.24 -3.95 16.99
C MET A 33 -9.83 -3.91 16.37
N GLY A 34 -9.69 -4.02 15.04
CA GLY A 34 -8.40 -4.20 14.36
C GLY A 34 -8.33 -3.85 12.86
N GLY A 35 -9.45 -3.59 12.17
CA GLY A 35 -9.48 -3.39 10.71
C GLY A 35 -9.27 -1.95 10.24
N SER A 36 -8.66 -1.11 11.08
CA SER A 36 -8.02 0.10 10.57
C SER A 36 -6.51 -0.11 10.62
N VAL A 37 -5.87 -0.11 9.44
CA VAL A 37 -4.41 0.02 9.33
C VAL A 37 -3.95 1.09 10.32
N LYS A 38 -3.00 0.77 11.20
CA LYS A 38 -2.58 1.71 12.25
C LYS A 38 -2.25 3.05 11.60
N ARG A 39 -2.62 4.17 12.23
CA ARG A 39 -2.38 5.52 11.68
C ARG A 39 -0.94 5.73 11.21
N PHE A 40 -0.01 5.06 11.85
CA PHE A 40 1.40 5.08 11.52
C PHE A 40 1.74 4.28 10.25
N VAL A 41 1.12 3.11 10.05
CA VAL A 41 1.20 2.34 8.81
C VAL A 41 0.53 3.10 7.66
N LYS A 42 -0.63 3.74 7.89
CA LYS A 42 -1.27 4.61 6.88
C LYS A 42 -0.38 5.79 6.45
N LYS A 43 0.50 6.26 7.32
CA LYS A 43 1.49 7.30 7.00
C LYS A 43 2.72 6.76 6.25
N ARG A 44 2.91 5.44 6.22
CA ARG A 44 4.04 4.74 5.59
C ARG A 44 3.67 4.07 4.27
N MET A 45 2.38 3.77 4.09
CA MET A 45 1.84 3.23 2.85
C MET A 45 1.54 4.35 1.85
N ALA A 46 2.36 4.47 0.81
CA ALA A 46 2.03 5.27 -0.36
C ALA A 46 1.06 4.52 -1.24
N VAL A 47 -0.22 4.87 -1.15
CA VAL A 47 -1.18 4.25 -2.07
C VAL A 47 -1.56 5.20 -3.20
N ALA A 48 -1.55 6.52 -2.99
CA ALA A 48 -1.78 7.48 -4.07
C ALA A 48 -0.56 8.37 -4.42
N MET A 49 0.37 8.59 -3.48
CA MET A 49 1.50 9.50 -3.68
C MET A 49 2.75 8.92 -3.03
N ILE A 50 3.77 8.63 -3.85
CA ILE A 50 5.09 8.15 -3.42
C ILE A 50 5.70 9.08 -2.34
N ALA A 51 5.34 10.37 -2.34
CA ALA A 51 5.70 11.32 -1.30
C ALA A 51 5.30 10.91 0.13
N ALA A 52 4.24 10.11 0.29
CA ALA A 52 3.79 9.60 1.58
C ALA A 52 4.71 8.51 2.15
N CYS A 53 5.52 7.84 1.32
CA CYS A 53 6.45 6.80 1.76
C CYS A 53 7.66 7.34 2.52
N LEU A 54 7.88 8.65 2.64
CA LEU A 54 9.12 9.19 3.21
C LEU A 54 8.79 10.09 4.40
N MET A 55 9.20 9.74 5.62
CA MET A 55 8.73 10.36 6.88
C MET A 55 9.57 11.53 7.43
N VAL A 56 10.70 11.88 6.83
CA VAL A 56 11.60 12.88 7.44
C VAL A 56 11.09 14.32 7.21
N PRO A 57 11.20 15.25 8.19
CA PRO A 57 10.86 16.65 7.96
C PRO A 57 11.62 17.22 6.75
N THR A 58 10.89 17.74 5.76
CA THR A 58 11.51 18.41 4.61
C THR A 58 12.01 19.79 5.05
N GLY A 59 13.32 20.00 5.05
CA GLY A 59 13.92 21.32 5.24
C GLY A 59 13.58 22.27 4.10
N ALA A 60 13.87 23.57 4.27
CA ALA A 60 13.72 24.56 3.20
C ALA A 60 14.80 24.31 2.13
N PHE A 61 14.46 23.59 1.06
CA PHE A 61 15.33 23.40 -0.09
C PHE A 61 15.15 24.55 -1.10
N ALA A 62 16.26 24.97 -1.72
CA ALA A 62 16.25 25.99 -2.77
C ALA A 62 15.92 25.35 -4.12
N TYR A 63 14.87 25.84 -4.76
CA TYR A 63 14.36 25.35 -6.05
C TYR A 63 15.23 25.84 -7.21
N GLN A 64 16.18 25.03 -7.69
CA GLN A 64 16.90 25.30 -8.96
C GLN A 64 16.47 24.34 -10.10
N SER A 65 16.13 23.09 -9.79
CA SER A 65 15.51 22.12 -10.71
C SER A 65 14.75 21.06 -9.89
N LEU A 66 13.51 20.71 -10.30
CA LEU A 66 12.72 19.69 -9.61
C LEU A 66 13.15 18.31 -10.12
N LEU A 67 13.68 17.46 -9.23
CA LEU A 67 13.95 16.04 -9.50
C LEU A 67 12.67 15.27 -9.85
N ALA A 68 11.51 15.75 -9.40
CA ALA A 68 10.23 15.18 -9.80
C ALA A 68 9.96 15.31 -11.32
N ASP A 69 10.52 16.35 -11.98
CA ASP A 69 10.39 16.52 -13.42
C ASP A 69 11.16 15.44 -14.19
N ASP A 70 12.22 14.85 -13.62
CA ASP A 70 12.95 13.74 -14.25
C ASP A 70 12.09 12.46 -14.34
N LEU A 71 11.11 12.30 -13.44
CA LEU A 71 10.23 11.12 -13.38
C LEU A 71 8.91 11.35 -14.09
N TYR A 72 8.34 12.54 -13.93
CA TYR A 72 6.99 12.87 -14.40
C TYR A 72 6.97 13.83 -15.58
N GLY A 73 8.11 14.39 -15.98
CA GLY A 73 8.25 15.42 -17.00
C GLY A 73 7.84 16.82 -16.52
N SER A 74 6.69 16.94 -15.86
CA SER A 74 6.21 18.19 -15.25
C SER A 74 4.98 17.96 -14.38
N PHE A 75 4.65 18.92 -13.50
CA PHE A 75 3.38 18.93 -12.78
C PHE A 75 2.16 18.87 -13.72
N ASP A 76 2.19 19.61 -14.83
CA ASP A 76 1.08 19.64 -15.79
C ASP A 76 0.87 18.27 -16.45
N ASN A 77 1.94 17.50 -16.67
CA ASN A 77 1.83 16.13 -17.16
C ASN A 77 1.10 15.27 -16.12
N VAL A 78 1.54 15.27 -14.87
CA VAL A 78 0.86 14.48 -13.82
C VAL A 78 -0.58 14.90 -13.63
N LYS A 79 -0.88 16.21 -13.69
CA LYS A 79 -2.23 16.73 -13.48
C LYS A 79 -3.23 16.26 -14.54
N LYS A 80 -2.78 15.95 -15.76
CA LYS A 80 -3.63 15.40 -16.83
C LYS A 80 -4.11 13.98 -16.51
N HIS A 81 -3.29 13.19 -15.83
CA HIS A 81 -3.56 11.78 -15.52
C HIS A 81 -4.16 11.63 -14.11
N ILE A 82 -3.58 12.29 -13.13
CA ILE A 82 -3.94 12.21 -11.71
C ILE A 82 -4.69 13.49 -11.33
N ALA A 83 -5.99 13.52 -11.59
CA ALA A 83 -6.82 14.72 -11.40
C ALA A 83 -6.76 15.28 -9.96
N ASN A 84 -6.55 14.44 -8.95
CA ASN A 84 -6.50 14.85 -7.54
C ASN A 84 -5.11 15.30 -7.06
N ILE A 85 -4.09 15.29 -7.92
CA ILE A 85 -2.76 15.78 -7.53
C ILE A 85 -2.78 17.29 -7.26
N THR A 86 -2.01 17.70 -6.25
CA THR A 86 -1.84 19.10 -5.86
C THR A 86 -0.38 19.50 -6.05
N MET A 87 -0.14 20.79 -6.32
CA MET A 87 1.23 21.33 -6.39
C MET A 87 2.00 21.07 -5.09
N LYS A 88 1.33 21.17 -3.94
CA LYS A 88 1.93 20.83 -2.64
C LYS A 88 2.38 19.37 -2.58
N GLY A 89 1.59 18.44 -3.11
CA GLY A 89 1.96 17.01 -3.20
C GLY A 89 3.16 16.79 -4.12
N TYR A 90 3.20 17.48 -5.26
CA TYR A 90 4.30 17.43 -6.22
C TYR A 90 5.62 17.96 -5.64
N LEU A 91 5.58 19.14 -5.01
CA LEU A 91 6.76 19.73 -4.35
C LEU A 91 7.20 18.91 -3.12
N LEU A 92 6.25 18.30 -2.41
CA LEU A 92 6.60 17.38 -1.34
C LEU A 92 7.35 16.17 -1.90
N PHE A 93 6.87 15.57 -2.99
CA PHE A 93 7.56 14.47 -3.67
C PHE A 93 8.98 14.87 -4.09
N ASP A 94 9.14 16.04 -4.71
CA ASP A 94 10.45 16.57 -5.10
C ASP A 94 11.41 16.73 -3.91
N ALA A 95 10.94 17.31 -2.81
CA ALA A 95 11.73 17.45 -1.60
C ALA A 95 12.16 16.09 -1.02
N LYS A 96 11.30 15.06 -1.17
CA LYS A 96 11.62 13.69 -0.78
C LYS A 96 12.66 13.03 -1.68
N LEU A 97 12.61 13.26 -3.00
CA LEU A 97 13.66 12.80 -3.92
C LEU A 97 15.00 13.46 -3.61
N THR A 98 14.98 14.76 -3.33
CA THR A 98 16.18 15.53 -2.96
C THR A 98 16.79 14.98 -1.68
N GLN A 99 15.95 14.66 -0.70
CA GLN A 99 16.38 14.01 0.52
C GLN A 99 16.95 12.60 0.28
N ALA A 100 16.28 11.78 -0.54
CA ALA A 100 16.77 10.46 -0.87
C ALA A 100 18.17 10.54 -1.51
N LYS A 101 18.39 11.52 -2.39
CA LYS A 101 19.70 11.80 -3.00
C LYS A 101 20.79 12.18 -2.01
N GLY A 102 20.43 12.86 -0.91
CA GLY A 102 21.37 13.21 0.15
C GLY A 102 21.66 12.06 1.12
N ASN A 103 20.70 11.16 1.32
CA ASN A 103 20.82 10.04 2.27
C ASN A 103 21.42 8.77 1.64
N LEU A 104 21.15 8.55 0.35
CA LEU A 104 21.67 7.41 -0.41
C LEU A 104 23.02 7.77 -1.04
N GLY A 105 23.92 6.78 -1.13
CA GLY A 105 25.11 6.93 -1.95
C GLY A 105 24.76 7.12 -3.43
N LYS A 106 25.68 7.66 -4.24
CA LYS A 106 25.42 7.95 -5.66
C LYS A 106 24.87 6.73 -6.43
N GLU A 107 25.51 5.57 -6.30
CA GLU A 107 25.10 4.34 -6.98
C GLU A 107 23.73 3.84 -6.49
N GLN A 108 23.52 3.84 -5.17
CA GLN A 108 22.23 3.47 -4.56
C GLN A 108 21.10 4.40 -4.99
N TYR A 109 21.37 5.70 -5.14
CA TYR A 109 20.37 6.66 -5.59
C TYR A 109 19.98 6.45 -7.06
N GLU A 110 20.94 6.14 -7.94
CA GLU A 110 20.60 5.83 -9.34
C GLU A 110 19.76 4.55 -9.43
N GLN A 111 20.11 3.49 -8.70
CA GLN A 111 19.30 2.26 -8.61
C GLN A 111 17.88 2.54 -8.08
N PHE A 112 17.79 3.31 -6.99
CA PHE A 112 16.51 3.75 -6.45
C PHE A 112 15.69 4.51 -7.48
N LYS A 113 16.31 5.41 -8.27
CA LYS A 113 15.63 6.21 -9.29
C LYS A 113 15.15 5.36 -10.47
N GLU A 114 15.92 4.37 -10.90
CA GLU A 114 15.53 3.41 -11.94
C GLU A 114 14.29 2.61 -11.52
N LEU A 115 14.32 2.01 -10.33
CA LEU A 115 13.17 1.28 -9.75
C LEU A 115 11.96 2.20 -9.59
N LEU A 116 12.19 3.43 -9.13
CA LEU A 116 11.14 4.41 -8.93
C LEU A 116 10.48 4.83 -10.23
N THR A 117 11.26 4.91 -11.32
CA THR A 117 10.76 5.27 -12.65
C THR A 117 9.71 4.28 -13.13
N VAL A 118 9.94 2.97 -12.95
CA VAL A 118 8.96 1.91 -13.29
C VAL A 118 7.64 2.17 -12.58
N ILE A 119 7.68 2.43 -11.27
CA ILE A 119 6.48 2.65 -10.45
C ILE A 119 5.78 3.96 -10.84
N THR A 120 6.51 5.05 -11.05
CA THR A 120 5.91 6.34 -11.44
C THR A 120 5.28 6.31 -12.82
N SER A 121 5.91 5.62 -13.77
CA SER A 121 5.38 5.44 -15.13
C SER A 121 4.10 4.62 -15.11
N ALA A 122 4.10 3.49 -14.38
CA ALA A 122 2.90 2.69 -14.19
C ALA A 122 1.75 3.50 -13.57
N LYS A 123 2.02 4.36 -12.58
CA LYS A 123 1.00 5.23 -11.97
C LYS A 123 0.46 6.29 -12.91
N LEU A 124 1.26 6.81 -13.84
CA LEU A 124 0.78 7.74 -14.86
C LEU A 124 -0.09 7.06 -15.93
N GLU A 125 0.30 5.85 -16.33
CA GLU A 125 -0.32 5.12 -17.42
C GLU A 125 -1.60 4.39 -16.99
N LEU A 126 -1.57 3.77 -15.81
CA LEU A 126 -2.59 2.82 -15.33
C LEU A 126 -3.37 3.35 -14.11
N GLY A 127 -2.92 4.45 -13.51
CA GLY A 127 -3.51 4.98 -12.29
C GLY A 127 -4.87 5.61 -12.50
N ASP A 128 -5.73 5.50 -11.49
CA ASP A 128 -6.99 6.23 -11.41
C ASP A 128 -6.77 7.74 -11.20
N LYS A 129 -7.85 8.51 -11.03
CA LYS A 129 -7.80 9.95 -10.72
C LYS A 129 -6.96 10.32 -9.47
N ASN A 130 -6.62 9.35 -8.62
CA ASN A 130 -5.79 9.48 -7.44
C ASN A 130 -4.36 8.93 -7.65
N GLY A 131 -4.08 8.26 -8.77
CA GLY A 131 -2.81 7.57 -9.02
C GLY A 131 -2.71 6.18 -8.37
N ASN A 132 -3.84 5.61 -7.94
CA ASN A 132 -3.92 4.23 -7.49
C ASN A 132 -4.10 3.31 -8.71
N ILE A 133 -3.40 2.17 -8.74
CA ILE A 133 -3.53 1.19 -9.83
C ILE A 133 -4.44 0.05 -9.40
N ASP A 134 -5.40 -0.32 -10.25
CA ASP A 134 -6.11 -1.61 -10.13
C ASP A 134 -5.27 -2.70 -10.78
N TYR A 135 -4.47 -3.42 -9.98
CA TYR A 135 -3.56 -4.45 -10.48
C TYR A 135 -4.28 -5.69 -11.02
N SER A 136 -5.59 -5.85 -10.77
CA SER A 136 -6.36 -6.96 -11.33
C SER A 136 -6.65 -6.78 -12.83
N GLU A 137 -6.52 -5.55 -13.33
CA GLU A 137 -6.71 -5.17 -14.74
C GLU A 137 -5.38 -4.98 -15.50
N VAL A 138 -4.23 -5.18 -14.83
CA VAL A 138 -2.90 -4.99 -15.44
C VAL A 138 -2.45 -6.26 -16.16
N PRO A 139 -1.96 -6.17 -17.42
CA PRO A 139 -1.41 -7.32 -18.14
C PRO A 139 -0.29 -8.01 -17.36
N GLU A 140 -0.25 -9.35 -17.40
CA GLU A 140 0.67 -10.16 -16.59
C GLU A 140 2.14 -9.73 -16.71
N GLU A 141 2.63 -9.50 -17.93
CA GLU A 141 4.02 -9.06 -18.17
C GLU A 141 4.35 -7.73 -17.48
N GLN A 142 3.44 -6.76 -17.58
CA GLN A 142 3.60 -5.45 -16.95
C GLN A 142 3.43 -5.51 -15.43
N LEU A 143 2.53 -6.38 -14.95
CA LEU A 143 2.33 -6.61 -13.52
C LEU A 143 3.59 -7.21 -12.88
N GLU A 144 4.26 -8.16 -13.53
CA GLU A 144 5.50 -8.73 -13.03
C GLU A 144 6.65 -7.71 -13.00
N GLU A 145 6.76 -6.83 -14.00
CA GLU A 145 7.72 -5.72 -13.97
C GLU A 145 7.49 -4.79 -12.76
N ILE A 146 6.23 -4.41 -12.51
CA ILE A 146 5.88 -3.56 -11.36
C ILE A 146 6.14 -4.28 -10.03
N LYS A 147 5.82 -5.58 -9.93
CA LYS A 147 6.10 -6.39 -8.74
C LYS A 147 7.58 -6.45 -8.42
N VAL A 148 8.42 -6.69 -9.42
CA VAL A 148 9.88 -6.71 -9.24
C VAL A 148 10.38 -5.34 -8.78
N ALA A 149 9.89 -4.26 -9.39
CA ALA A 149 10.25 -2.91 -8.97
C ALA A 149 9.84 -2.61 -7.53
N LEU A 150 8.63 -3.02 -7.11
CA LEU A 150 8.15 -2.87 -5.74
C LEU A 150 8.96 -3.72 -4.74
N TYR A 151 9.28 -4.95 -5.12
CA TYR A 151 10.08 -5.87 -4.30
C TYR A 151 11.50 -5.32 -4.07
N GLU A 152 12.14 -4.74 -5.08
CA GLU A 152 13.50 -4.22 -4.95
C GLU A 152 13.57 -2.78 -4.41
N ILE A 153 12.54 -1.95 -4.61
CA ILE A 153 12.55 -0.57 -4.08
C ILE A 153 12.26 -0.52 -2.58
N GLN A 154 11.53 -1.51 -2.05
CA GLN A 154 11.01 -1.48 -0.69
C GLN A 154 12.10 -1.32 0.40
N PRO A 155 13.28 -1.98 0.32
CA PRO A 155 14.36 -1.73 1.28
C PRO A 155 14.86 -0.27 1.28
N TYR A 156 14.83 0.42 0.14
CA TYR A 156 15.17 1.86 0.10
C TYR A 156 14.12 2.70 0.82
N PHE A 157 12.83 2.37 0.69
CA PHE A 157 11.78 3.04 1.47
C PHE A 157 11.95 2.79 2.96
N ASP A 158 12.30 1.58 3.38
CA ASP A 158 12.57 1.27 4.78
C ASP A 158 13.75 2.09 5.31
N GLN A 159 14.88 2.10 4.58
CA GLN A 159 16.08 2.87 4.93
C GLN A 159 15.78 4.36 5.05
N LEU A 160 15.11 4.95 4.04
CA LEU A 160 14.80 6.37 4.03
C LEU A 160 13.77 6.78 5.10
N ASN A 161 13.03 5.81 5.63
CA ASN A 161 12.14 5.97 6.77
C ASN A 161 12.81 5.71 8.13
N ASN A 162 14.11 5.38 8.14
CA ASN A 162 14.85 4.95 9.32
C ASN A 162 14.20 3.73 9.98
N LEU A 163 13.81 2.75 9.16
CA LEU A 163 13.28 1.47 9.61
C LEU A 163 14.25 0.34 9.31
N PRO A 164 14.23 -0.75 10.11
CA PRO A 164 14.83 -2.01 9.71
C PRO A 164 14.26 -2.44 8.35
N SER A 165 15.12 -2.97 7.50
CA SER A 165 14.72 -3.51 6.20
C SER A 165 13.70 -4.62 6.39
N SER A 166 12.50 -4.44 5.84
CA SER A 166 11.46 -5.47 5.84
C SER A 166 11.96 -6.76 5.20
N LYS A 167 12.79 -6.66 4.16
CA LYS A 167 13.43 -7.80 3.47
C LYS A 167 14.42 -8.57 4.37
N GLU A 168 14.99 -7.93 5.39
CA GLU A 168 15.95 -8.56 6.31
C GLU A 168 15.29 -9.18 7.56
N ILE A 169 14.18 -8.61 8.02
CA ILE A 169 13.51 -9.04 9.27
C ILE A 169 12.36 -10.04 9.03
N LEU A 170 11.93 -10.20 7.78
CA LEU A 170 10.91 -11.14 7.36
C LEU A 170 11.54 -12.37 6.73
N THR A 171 10.84 -13.50 6.76
CA THR A 171 11.18 -14.62 5.88
C THR A 171 10.88 -14.24 4.43
N GLU A 172 11.44 -14.98 3.47
CA GLU A 172 11.15 -14.79 2.04
C GLU A 172 9.64 -14.85 1.75
N GLU A 173 8.94 -15.84 2.30
CA GLU A 173 7.48 -15.98 2.19
C GLU A 173 6.72 -14.81 2.83
N GLU A 174 7.13 -14.36 4.02
CA GLU A 174 6.51 -13.20 4.68
C GLU A 174 6.71 -11.91 3.87
N TYR A 175 7.86 -11.77 3.21
CA TYR A 175 8.18 -10.62 2.39
C TYR A 175 7.40 -10.60 1.08
N GLU A 176 7.24 -11.75 0.42
CA GLU A 176 6.35 -11.88 -0.74
C GLU A 176 4.90 -11.54 -0.39
N GLN A 177 4.41 -12.06 0.76
CA GLN A 177 3.08 -11.72 1.28
C GLN A 177 2.94 -10.22 1.56
N TYR A 178 3.99 -9.57 2.04
CA TYR A 178 4.01 -8.12 2.26
C TYR A 178 3.86 -7.33 0.95
N ILE A 179 4.62 -7.68 -0.08
CA ILE A 179 4.50 -7.04 -1.40
C ILE A 179 3.10 -7.28 -2.00
N GLN A 180 2.57 -8.50 -1.89
CA GLN A 180 1.22 -8.81 -2.34
C GLN A 180 0.15 -8.02 -1.57
N ALA A 181 0.33 -7.82 -0.26
CA ALA A 181 -0.56 -7.02 0.56
C ALA A 181 -0.57 -5.54 0.12
N LEU A 182 0.59 -4.97 -0.26
CA LEU A 182 0.66 -3.61 -0.81
C LEU A 182 -0.16 -3.49 -2.11
N LEU A 183 -0.01 -4.43 -3.03
CA LEU A 183 -0.76 -4.47 -4.30
C LEU A 183 -2.27 -4.62 -4.08
N THR A 184 -2.65 -5.57 -3.22
CA THR A 184 -4.06 -5.84 -2.89
C THR A 184 -4.72 -4.60 -2.29
N TYR A 185 -4.00 -3.93 -1.39
CA TYR A 185 -4.50 -2.73 -0.75
C TYR A 185 -4.70 -1.58 -1.75
N GLU A 186 -3.74 -1.34 -2.65
CA GLU A 186 -3.87 -0.32 -3.69
C GLU A 186 -4.94 -0.64 -4.72
N THR A 187 -5.09 -1.91 -5.09
CA THR A 187 -6.16 -2.38 -5.98
C THR A 187 -7.53 -2.01 -5.43
N VAL A 188 -7.78 -2.30 -4.15
CA VAL A 188 -9.05 -1.97 -3.50
C VAL A 188 -9.28 -0.46 -3.43
N MET A 189 -8.23 0.33 -3.23
CA MET A 189 -8.31 1.79 -3.25
C MET A 189 -8.67 2.34 -4.63
N ALA A 190 -8.13 1.75 -5.70
CA ALA A 190 -8.48 2.08 -7.08
C ALA A 190 -9.94 1.71 -7.40
N GLN A 191 -10.36 0.50 -7.05
CA GLN A 191 -11.73 0.00 -7.27
C GLN A 191 -12.79 0.84 -6.55
N THR A 192 -12.46 1.37 -5.37
CA THR A 192 -13.35 2.25 -4.59
C THR A 192 -13.19 3.74 -4.94
N GLY A 193 -12.18 4.09 -5.73
CA GLY A 193 -11.92 5.45 -6.23
C GLY A 193 -11.60 6.48 -5.13
N VAL A 194 -11.10 6.01 -3.98
CA VAL A 194 -10.80 6.83 -2.80
C VAL A 194 -9.30 7.08 -2.65
N SER A 195 -8.95 8.25 -2.11
CA SER A 195 -7.56 8.60 -1.78
C SER A 195 -7.16 8.22 -0.35
N THR A 196 -8.13 7.81 0.47
CA THR A 196 -7.93 7.31 1.83
C THR A 196 -8.62 5.98 2.03
N PRO A 197 -8.13 5.11 2.94
CA PRO A 197 -8.69 3.76 3.12
C PRO A 197 -10.20 3.80 3.35
N PRO A 198 -11.00 3.11 2.53
CA PRO A 198 -12.45 3.13 2.65
C PRO A 198 -12.89 2.35 3.89
N ASP A 199 -14.09 2.68 4.38
CA ASP A 199 -14.78 1.81 5.32
C ASP A 199 -15.12 0.48 4.63
N ILE A 200 -15.08 -0.64 5.36
CA ILE A 200 -15.20 -1.99 4.77
C ILE A 200 -16.55 -2.19 4.06
N ASP A 201 -17.61 -1.56 4.56
CA ASP A 201 -18.95 -1.59 3.95
C ASP A 201 -19.02 -0.91 2.58
N ARG A 202 -17.99 -0.13 2.21
CA ARG A 202 -17.86 0.51 0.90
C ARG A 202 -17.00 -0.28 -0.09
N ILE A 203 -16.37 -1.37 0.37
CA ILE A 203 -15.55 -2.25 -0.45
C ILE A 203 -16.45 -3.34 -1.05
N PRO A 204 -16.31 -3.70 -2.34
CA PRO A 204 -17.01 -4.84 -2.93
C PRO A 204 -16.86 -6.10 -2.07
N THR A 205 -17.95 -6.82 -1.83
CA THR A 205 -17.98 -7.98 -0.91
C THR A 205 -16.88 -8.99 -1.20
N ASP A 206 -16.62 -9.24 -2.47
CA ASP A 206 -15.62 -10.21 -2.94
C ASP A 206 -14.17 -9.77 -2.63
N SER A 207 -13.93 -8.47 -2.46
CA SER A 207 -12.61 -7.89 -2.13
C SER A 207 -12.42 -7.59 -0.64
N GLN A 208 -13.48 -7.70 0.19
CA GLN A 208 -13.42 -7.34 1.61
C GLN A 208 -12.46 -8.24 2.40
N GLU A 209 -12.52 -9.57 2.17
CA GLU A 209 -11.69 -10.53 2.91
C GLU A 209 -10.20 -10.32 2.61
N ASP A 210 -9.86 -10.15 1.34
CA ASP A 210 -8.48 -9.94 0.90
C ASP A 210 -7.95 -8.58 1.35
N PHE A 211 -8.79 -7.53 1.35
CA PHE A 211 -8.42 -6.25 1.93
C PHE A 211 -8.09 -6.37 3.42
N ILE A 212 -8.92 -7.06 4.21
CA ILE A 212 -8.68 -7.27 5.65
C ILE A 212 -7.36 -8.02 5.87
N LYS A 213 -7.11 -9.11 5.12
CA LYS A 213 -5.85 -9.87 5.20
C LYS A 213 -4.65 -9.00 4.85
N ALA A 214 -4.75 -8.21 3.79
CA ALA A 214 -3.69 -7.26 3.43
C ALA A 214 -3.42 -6.29 4.59
N GLN A 215 -4.45 -5.70 5.20
CA GLN A 215 -4.29 -4.82 6.36
C GLN A 215 -3.61 -5.51 7.56
N GLU A 216 -3.94 -6.77 7.83
CA GLU A 216 -3.32 -7.57 8.89
C GLU A 216 -1.82 -7.77 8.63
N VAL A 217 -1.43 -8.16 7.41
CA VAL A 217 -0.02 -8.31 7.00
C VAL A 217 0.73 -6.98 7.13
N LEU A 218 0.16 -5.89 6.64
CA LEU A 218 0.78 -4.56 6.69
C LEU A 218 1.01 -4.08 8.14
N ASN A 219 0.06 -4.37 9.03
CA ASN A 219 0.21 -4.09 10.46
C ASN A 219 1.29 -4.97 11.10
N TYR A 220 1.34 -6.26 10.77
CA TYR A 220 2.34 -7.21 11.25
C TYR A 220 3.77 -6.78 10.88
N VAL A 221 4.02 -6.44 9.61
CA VAL A 221 5.33 -5.98 9.15
C VAL A 221 5.75 -4.71 9.88
N ASN A 222 4.83 -3.76 10.02
CA ASN A 222 5.12 -2.53 10.74
C ASN A 222 5.43 -2.77 12.23
N GLU A 223 4.75 -3.71 12.89
CA GLU A 223 5.08 -4.10 14.26
C GLU A 223 6.48 -4.69 14.35
N LYS A 224 6.87 -5.56 13.41
CA LYS A 224 8.24 -6.10 13.34
C LYS A 224 9.30 -5.01 13.10
N GLN A 225 9.00 -3.99 12.29
CA GLN A 225 9.94 -2.90 12.01
C GLN A 225 10.10 -1.91 13.17
N ILE A 226 9.11 -1.76 14.06
CA ILE A 226 9.16 -0.79 15.18
C ILE A 226 9.49 -1.48 16.51
N GLY A 227 9.11 -2.74 16.66
CA GLY A 227 9.31 -3.53 17.88
C GLY A 227 10.75 -4.01 18.09
N ASN A 228 11.63 -3.80 17.10
CA ASN A 228 13.05 -4.14 17.14
C ASN A 228 13.92 -2.89 17.33
#